data_AF-A0A804PKY9-F1
#
_entry.id   AF-A0A804PKY9-F1
#
_cell.length_a   1.000
_cell.length_b   1.000
_cell.length_c   1.000
_cell.angle_alpha   90.00
_cell.angle_beta   90.00
_cell.angle_gamma   90.00
#
_symmetry.space_group_name_H-M   'P 1'
#
loop_
_entity.id
_entity.type
_entity.pdbx_description
1 polymer ?
#
loop_
_entity_poly.entity_id
_entity_poly.type
_entity_poly.pdbx_seq_one_letter_code
_entity_poly.pdbx_strand_id
1 'polypeptide(L)'
;MHKLTLDGVDVMGERLAQEVIEEINRRPYIKKISFVAHSVGGLVARYAIGRLYKPPKRTSENTPQTLDDNNIGTIHGLEAVNFITVASPHLGSRGNKQVPFLFGVTAIENFACYIIHLIFGRTGKHLFLTDNDDGKPPLLQRMVDNWGDLQFMYAYLRQLVSCAWVVNAYSLLMYCCRSALQAFRRRVAYSNVGHDHIVGWRTSSIRKDSELPKWVDSTNKIYPHIVYEELSKAEAPDQCADTDNCTLEEHLLQGLKRVSWEKVDVSFHNSKVRSAAHSVIQVKDPVMHSEGADVIQHMIDQFIL
;
A
#
# COMPACT_ATOMS: atom_id res chain seq x y z
N MET A 1 16.33 -18.63 -0.65
CA MET A 1 15.39 -17.59 -1.13
C MET A 1 14.41 -17.11 -0.04
N HIS A 2 14.07 -17.91 0.99
CA HIS A 2 13.14 -17.54 2.08
C HIS A 2 13.57 -16.41 3.06
N LYS A 3 14.81 -15.89 2.98
CA LYS A 3 15.29 -14.84 3.91
C LYS A 3 14.88 -13.41 3.49
N LEU A 4 14.68 -13.15 2.20
CA LEU A 4 14.51 -11.77 1.69
C LEU A 4 13.16 -11.13 2.09
N THR A 5 12.10 -11.93 2.28
CA THR A 5 10.76 -11.42 2.64
C THR A 5 10.62 -11.06 4.11
N LEU A 6 11.59 -11.44 4.95
CA LEU A 6 11.60 -11.19 6.39
C LEU A 6 12.44 -9.95 6.77
N ASP A 7 13.09 -9.33 5.78
CA ASP A 7 14.02 -8.20 5.95
C ASP A 7 13.32 -6.90 6.36
N GLY A 8 11.99 -6.83 6.32
CA GLY A 8 11.22 -5.63 6.62
C GLY A 8 10.74 -4.91 5.37
N VAL A 9 9.54 -4.31 5.46
CA VAL A 9 8.93 -3.50 4.39
C VAL A 9 9.84 -2.36 3.94
N ASP A 10 10.59 -1.75 4.85
CA ASP A 10 11.53 -0.68 4.56
C ASP A 10 12.71 -1.14 3.70
N VAL A 11 13.37 -2.23 4.10
CA VAL A 11 14.53 -2.79 3.38
C VAL A 11 14.10 -3.32 2.01
N MET A 12 12.97 -4.05 1.95
CA MET A 12 12.42 -4.52 0.68
C MET A 12 11.99 -3.35 -0.22
N GLY A 13 11.39 -2.31 0.36
CA GLY A 13 10.96 -1.13 -0.37
C GLY A 13 12.13 -0.32 -0.91
N GLU A 14 13.24 -0.26 -0.17
CA GLU A 14 14.47 0.37 -0.63
C GLU A 14 15.08 -0.35 -1.83
N ARG A 15 15.16 -1.68 -1.75
CA ARG A 15 15.64 -2.50 -2.87
C ARG A 15 14.76 -2.31 -4.10
N LEU A 16 13.44 -2.35 -3.94
CA LEU A 16 12.51 -2.11 -5.03
C LEU A 16 12.70 -0.70 -5.64
N ALA A 17 12.86 0.33 -4.82
CA ALA A 17 13.10 1.69 -5.30
C ALA A 17 14.42 1.76 -6.10
N GLN A 18 15.48 1.12 -5.61
CA GLN A 18 16.77 1.06 -6.30
C GLN A 18 16.69 0.32 -7.64
N GLU A 19 16.02 -0.84 -7.69
CA GLU A 19 15.78 -1.59 -8.93
C GLU A 19 15.00 -0.77 -9.96
N VAL A 20 13.97 -0.03 -9.52
CA VAL A 20 13.21 0.87 -10.39
C VAL A 20 14.11 1.98 -10.95
N ILE A 21 14.95 2.61 -10.13
CA ILE A 21 15.89 3.66 -10.58
C ILE A 21 16.84 3.11 -11.64
N GLU A 22 17.42 1.94 -11.39
CA GLU A 22 18.32 1.27 -12.33
C GLU A 22 17.64 0.97 -13.67
N GLU A 23 16.42 0.46 -13.64
CA GLU A 23 15.67 0.16 -14.86
C GLU A 23 15.26 1.42 -15.65
N ILE A 24 14.90 2.50 -14.95
CA ILE A 24 14.62 3.80 -15.59
C ILE A 24 15.88 4.34 -16.28
N ASN A 25 17.02 4.30 -15.59
CA ASN A 25 18.29 4.76 -16.16
C ASN A 25 18.72 3.93 -17.36
N ARG A 26 18.44 2.61 -17.34
CA ARG A 26 18.70 1.71 -18.46
C ARG A 26 17.81 1.97 -19.67
N ARG A 27 16.59 2.49 -19.45
CA ARG A 27 15.58 2.71 -20.51
C ARG A 27 15.07 4.16 -20.51
N PRO A 28 15.86 5.15 -20.94
CA PRO A 28 15.51 6.57 -20.84
C PRO A 28 14.27 7.00 -21.66
N TYR A 29 13.80 6.12 -22.56
CA TYR A 29 12.62 6.36 -23.38
C TYR A 29 11.29 6.04 -22.67
N ILE A 30 11.29 5.31 -21.55
CA ILE A 30 10.06 5.04 -20.81
C ILE A 30 9.53 6.34 -20.20
N LYS A 31 8.20 6.53 -20.25
CA LYS A 31 7.55 7.76 -19.78
C LYS A 31 6.56 7.54 -18.65
N LYS A 32 6.13 6.30 -18.46
CA LYS A 32 5.05 5.92 -17.57
C LYS A 32 5.49 4.76 -16.68
N ILE A 33 4.94 4.72 -15.47
CA ILE A 33 5.15 3.63 -14.53
C ILE A 33 3.83 3.24 -13.86
N SER A 34 3.65 1.94 -13.68
CA SER A 34 2.55 1.36 -12.90
C SER A 34 3.12 0.36 -11.90
N PHE A 35 2.49 0.28 -10.73
CA PHE A 35 2.80 -0.70 -9.70
C PHE A 35 1.59 -1.62 -9.54
N VAL A 36 1.84 -2.94 -9.59
CA VAL A 36 0.87 -3.98 -9.27
C VAL A 36 1.50 -4.85 -8.19
N ALA A 37 0.85 -4.99 -7.05
CA ALA A 37 1.46 -5.63 -5.90
C ALA A 37 0.47 -6.50 -5.12
N HIS A 38 0.96 -7.66 -4.67
CA HIS A 38 0.17 -8.63 -3.90
C HIS A 38 0.64 -8.69 -2.45
N SER A 39 -0.30 -8.80 -1.50
CA SER A 39 -0.01 -9.03 -0.08
C SER A 39 0.94 -7.98 0.51
N VAL A 40 1.97 -8.39 1.24
CA VAL A 40 3.05 -7.53 1.77
C VAL A 40 3.69 -6.68 0.67
N GLY A 41 3.69 -7.15 -0.58
CA GLY A 41 4.18 -6.39 -1.73
C GLY A 41 3.50 -5.03 -1.88
N GLY A 42 2.23 -4.88 -1.51
CA GLY A 42 1.55 -3.58 -1.55
C GLY A 42 2.11 -2.56 -0.56
N LEU A 43 2.60 -3.02 0.59
CA LEU A 43 3.30 -2.16 1.55
C LEU A 43 4.71 -1.80 1.06
N VAL A 44 5.41 -2.78 0.48
CA VAL A 44 6.72 -2.57 -0.15
C VAL A 44 6.62 -1.57 -1.30
N ALA A 45 5.60 -1.70 -2.16
CA ALA A 45 5.32 -0.78 -3.26
C ALA A 45 5.00 0.63 -2.74
N ARG A 46 4.15 0.76 -1.70
CA ARG A 46 3.88 2.06 -1.06
C ARG A 46 5.18 2.72 -0.57
N TYR A 47 6.05 1.97 0.11
CA TYR A 47 7.34 2.50 0.58
C TYR A 47 8.19 2.98 -0.60
N ALA A 48 8.33 2.15 -1.64
CA ALA A 48 9.13 2.46 -2.81
C ALA A 48 8.64 3.71 -3.54
N ILE A 49 7.33 3.87 -3.77
CA ILE A 49 6.80 5.08 -4.43
C ILE A 49 7.05 6.34 -3.58
N GLY A 50 7.01 6.23 -2.25
CA GLY A 50 7.37 7.34 -1.35
C GLY A 50 8.83 7.77 -1.52
N ARG A 51 9.74 6.82 -1.74
CA ARG A 51 11.16 7.08 -2.01
C ARG A 51 11.44 7.60 -3.41
N LEU A 52 10.63 7.20 -4.38
CA LEU A 52 10.78 7.59 -5.78
C LEU A 52 10.08 8.92 -6.09
N TYR A 53 9.17 9.39 -5.23
CA TYR A 53 8.37 10.58 -5.50
C TYR A 53 9.21 11.84 -5.67
N LYS A 54 8.95 12.56 -6.76
CA LYS A 54 9.50 13.89 -7.04
C LYS A 54 8.34 14.89 -7.08
N PRO A 55 8.32 15.90 -6.21
CA PRO A 55 7.25 16.89 -6.22
C PRO A 55 7.24 17.68 -7.54
N PRO A 56 6.13 18.34 -7.87
CA PRO A 56 6.05 19.18 -9.06
C PRO A 56 7.10 20.29 -9.02
N LYS A 57 7.69 20.62 -10.18
CA LYS A 57 8.60 21.77 -10.27
C LYS A 57 7.77 23.05 -10.14
N ARG A 58 7.99 23.85 -9.10
CA ARG A 58 7.44 25.20 -9.03
C ARG A 58 8.10 26.04 -10.12
N THR A 59 7.38 26.33 -11.20
CA THR A 59 7.77 27.40 -12.14
C THR A 59 7.69 28.72 -11.41
N SER A 60 8.79 29.49 -11.44
CA SER A 60 8.90 30.81 -10.83
C SER A 60 7.72 31.71 -11.21
N GLU A 61 7.32 32.55 -10.26
CA GLU A 61 6.29 33.58 -10.36
C GLU A 61 6.33 34.31 -11.71
N ASN A 62 5.18 34.34 -12.43
CA ASN A 62 4.82 35.19 -13.60
C ASN A 62 4.19 34.47 -14.81
N THR A 63 3.64 33.26 -14.67
CA THR A 63 2.77 32.69 -15.74
C THR A 63 1.32 32.60 -15.26
N PRO A 64 0.33 33.16 -16.00
CA PRO A 64 -1.08 33.05 -15.63
C PRO A 64 -1.47 31.57 -15.51
N GLN A 65 -2.05 31.21 -14.37
CA GLN A 65 -2.49 29.84 -14.08
C GLN A 65 -3.66 29.48 -14.99
N THR A 66 -3.38 28.79 -16.08
CA THR A 66 -4.38 27.91 -16.69
C THR A 66 -4.53 26.71 -15.75
N LEU A 67 -5.78 26.40 -15.38
CA LEU A 67 -6.22 25.27 -14.55
C LEU A 67 -5.96 23.92 -15.25
N ASP A 68 -4.72 23.67 -15.67
CA ASP A 68 -4.32 22.38 -16.19
C ASP A 68 -3.86 21.51 -15.02
N ASP A 69 -4.38 20.28 -14.97
CA ASP A 69 -4.04 19.15 -14.09
C ASP A 69 -2.52 18.78 -14.06
N ASN A 70 -1.65 19.58 -14.65
CA ASN A 70 -0.25 19.29 -14.95
C ASN A 70 0.72 19.57 -13.79
N ASN A 71 0.24 19.87 -12.58
CA ASN A 71 1.08 20.09 -11.40
C ASN A 71 1.04 18.91 -10.41
N ILE A 72 0.91 17.70 -10.94
CA ILE A 72 0.97 16.45 -10.17
C ILE A 72 2.43 15.98 -10.11
N GLY A 73 2.88 15.50 -8.94
CA GLY A 73 4.26 15.00 -8.79
C GLY A 73 4.52 13.76 -9.67
N THR A 74 5.78 13.36 -9.77
CA THR A 74 6.21 12.23 -10.61
C THR A 74 6.85 11.12 -9.79
N ILE A 75 6.98 9.92 -10.36
CA ILE A 75 7.72 8.81 -9.75
C ILE A 75 9.05 8.68 -10.49
N HIS A 76 10.10 9.18 -9.85
CA HIS A 76 11.44 9.33 -10.40
C HIS A 76 11.51 10.08 -11.74
N GLY A 77 10.50 10.89 -12.08
CA GLY A 77 10.41 11.62 -13.36
C GLY A 77 9.51 10.94 -14.40
N LEU A 78 8.96 9.78 -14.08
CA LEU A 78 7.92 9.13 -14.87
C LEU A 78 6.53 9.55 -14.41
N GLU A 79 5.61 9.58 -15.36
CA GLU A 79 4.18 9.70 -15.13
C GLU A 79 3.66 8.46 -14.39
N ALA A 80 2.99 8.67 -13.27
CA ALA A 80 2.44 7.59 -12.46
C ALA A 80 1.02 7.24 -12.93
N VAL A 81 0.82 6.01 -13.41
CA VAL A 81 -0.43 5.62 -14.09
C VAL A 81 -1.32 4.81 -13.16
N ASN A 82 -0.97 3.55 -12.88
CA ASN A 82 -1.75 2.67 -12.01
C ASN A 82 -0.98 2.30 -10.74
N PHE A 83 -1.65 2.36 -9.60
CA PHE A 83 -1.22 1.75 -8.35
C PHE A 83 -2.27 0.73 -7.91
N ILE A 84 -2.00 -0.54 -8.17
CA ILE A 84 -2.95 -1.64 -7.94
C ILE A 84 -2.40 -2.53 -6.83
N THR A 85 -3.23 -2.78 -5.82
CA THR A 85 -2.90 -3.70 -4.74
C THR A 85 -3.92 -4.83 -4.67
N VAL A 86 -3.45 -6.02 -4.31
CA VAL A 86 -4.26 -7.24 -4.28
C VAL A 86 -4.02 -7.92 -2.93
N ALA A 87 -5.08 -8.02 -2.12
CA ALA A 87 -5.05 -8.60 -0.78
C ALA A 87 -3.92 -8.04 0.10
N SER A 88 -3.69 -6.72 0.08
CA SER A 88 -2.58 -6.07 0.80
C SER A 88 -3.00 -5.52 2.17
N PRO A 89 -2.27 -5.78 3.27
CA PRO A 89 -2.67 -5.35 4.61
C PRO A 89 -2.34 -3.87 4.88
N HIS A 90 -3.05 -2.95 4.24
CA HIS A 90 -2.72 -1.51 4.26
C HIS A 90 -2.81 -0.84 5.63
N LEU A 91 -3.62 -1.39 6.54
CA LEU A 91 -3.80 -0.93 7.92
C LEU A 91 -3.00 -1.79 8.92
N GLY A 92 -2.17 -2.70 8.43
CA GLY A 92 -1.54 -3.74 9.24
C GLY A 92 -2.47 -4.94 9.47
N SER A 93 -2.06 -5.81 10.40
CA SER A 93 -2.71 -7.08 10.74
C SER A 93 -3.07 -7.21 12.23
N ARG A 94 -2.97 -6.12 13.01
CA ARG A 94 -3.30 -6.13 14.44
C ARG A 94 -4.81 -6.25 14.64
N GLY A 95 -5.26 -7.08 15.59
CA GLY A 95 -6.66 -7.10 16.04
C GLY A 95 -7.70 -7.69 15.08
N ASN A 96 -7.34 -8.02 13.83
CA ASN A 96 -8.21 -8.87 13.01
C ASN A 96 -8.27 -10.23 13.70
N LYS A 97 -9.46 -10.69 14.11
CA LYS A 97 -9.74 -12.03 14.70
C LYS A 97 -9.39 -13.21 13.76
N GLN A 98 -8.55 -12.97 12.76
CA GLN A 98 -7.99 -13.87 11.79
C GLN A 98 -6.51 -14.07 12.13
N VAL A 99 -6.25 -15.08 12.95
CA VAL A 99 -4.93 -15.71 13.03
C VAL A 99 -5.14 -17.21 13.21
N PRO A 100 -4.96 -17.98 12.14
CA PRO A 100 -4.24 -19.24 12.20
C PRO A 100 -3.03 -19.11 11.28
N PHE A 101 -2.05 -18.32 11.75
CA PHE A 101 -0.80 -18.09 11.04
C PHE A 101 0.07 -19.33 11.24
N LEU A 102 0.14 -20.22 10.23
CA LEU A 102 1.23 -21.17 9.91
C LEU A 102 0.72 -22.32 9.01
N PHE A 103 0.44 -22.04 7.74
CA PHE A 103 0.46 -23.05 6.66
C PHE A 103 -0.25 -24.40 6.95
N GLY A 104 -1.35 -24.42 7.72
CA GLY A 104 -2.18 -25.61 7.94
C GLY A 104 -1.62 -26.69 8.89
N VAL A 105 -0.90 -26.33 9.97
CA VAL A 105 -0.54 -27.29 11.04
C VAL A 105 -1.07 -26.82 12.40
N THR A 106 -2.18 -27.43 12.85
CA THR A 106 -2.96 -27.09 14.06
C THR A 106 -2.21 -27.22 15.39
N ALA A 107 -1.08 -27.93 15.46
CA ALA A 107 -0.37 -28.18 16.71
C ALA A 107 0.52 -27.01 17.21
N ILE A 108 0.76 -25.98 16.39
CA ILE A 108 1.68 -24.86 16.73
C ILE A 108 0.90 -23.60 17.19
N GLU A 109 -0.42 -23.58 17.01
CA GLU A 109 -1.28 -22.39 17.17
C GLU A 109 -1.29 -21.83 18.61
N ASN A 110 -1.13 -22.66 19.63
CA ASN A 110 -1.13 -22.21 21.04
C ASN A 110 0.22 -21.64 21.52
N PHE A 111 1.31 -21.85 20.79
CA PHE A 111 2.65 -21.34 21.15
C PHE A 111 3.05 -20.12 20.31
N ALA A 112 2.43 -19.97 19.13
CA ALA A 112 2.76 -18.94 18.15
C ALA A 112 2.43 -17.51 18.63
N CYS A 113 1.35 -17.29 19.40
CA CYS A 113 0.95 -15.96 19.88
C CYS A 113 2.02 -15.25 20.74
N TYR A 114 2.91 -16.01 21.40
CA TYR A 114 4.03 -15.46 22.18
C TYR A 114 5.32 -15.23 21.36
N ILE A 115 5.40 -15.77 20.14
CA ILE A 115 6.63 -15.87 19.33
C ILE A 115 6.48 -15.18 17.95
N ILE A 116 5.34 -14.53 17.66
CA ILE A 116 5.02 -13.91 16.35
C ILE A 116 6.12 -12.96 15.85
N HIS A 117 6.70 -12.14 16.74
CA HIS A 117 7.77 -11.21 16.38
C HIS A 117 9.12 -11.89 16.03
N LEU A 118 9.29 -13.14 16.45
CA LEU A 118 10.52 -13.93 16.22
C LEU A 118 10.46 -14.71 14.89
N ILE A 119 9.27 -15.10 14.41
CA ILE A 119 9.11 -15.90 13.17
C ILE A 119 9.05 -15.03 11.91
N PHE A 120 8.45 -13.83 11.98
CA PHE A 120 8.27 -12.94 10.82
C PHE A 120 9.36 -11.88 10.65
N GLY A 121 10.43 -11.95 11.45
CA GLY A 121 11.53 -10.99 11.39
C GLY A 121 11.06 -9.53 11.51
N ARG A 122 11.69 -8.65 10.75
CA ARG A 122 11.37 -7.21 10.74
C ARG A 122 10.03 -6.92 10.05
N THR A 123 9.66 -7.72 9.05
CA THR A 123 8.36 -7.61 8.35
C THR A 123 7.18 -7.79 9.29
N GLY A 124 7.25 -8.77 10.19
CA GLY A 124 6.22 -8.98 11.22
C GLY A 124 6.04 -7.76 12.13
N LYS A 125 7.13 -7.13 12.56
CA LYS A 125 7.08 -5.93 13.40
C LYS A 125 6.32 -4.78 12.72
N HIS A 126 6.53 -4.59 11.41
CA HIS A 126 5.78 -3.59 10.63
C HIS A 126 4.31 -3.94 10.47
N LEU A 127 3.98 -5.21 10.18
CA LEU A 127 2.59 -5.66 10.00
C LEU A 127 1.77 -5.54 11.29
N PHE A 128 2.37 -5.85 12.44
CA PHE A 128 1.70 -5.78 13.74
C PHE A 128 1.82 -4.41 14.42
N LEU A 129 2.46 -3.42 13.76
CA LEU A 129 2.65 -2.07 14.28
C LEU A 129 3.38 -2.06 15.63
N THR A 130 4.37 -2.93 15.77
CA THR A 130 5.21 -3.07 16.98
C THR A 130 6.66 -2.64 16.74
N ASP A 131 6.97 -2.11 15.56
CA ASP A 131 8.27 -1.49 15.30
C ASP A 131 8.38 -0.15 16.03
N ASN A 132 9.56 0.09 16.58
CA ASN A 132 9.93 1.31 17.27
C ASN A 132 11.42 1.58 17.00
N ASP A 133 11.74 1.77 15.73
CA ASP A 133 13.12 2.03 15.30
C ASP A 133 13.56 3.40 15.78
N ASP A 134 14.51 3.45 16.72
CA ASP A 134 15.09 4.69 17.27
C ASP A 134 14.06 5.67 17.87
N GLY A 135 12.99 5.16 18.50
CA GLY A 135 11.93 6.00 19.07
C GLY A 135 10.93 6.55 18.04
N LYS A 136 11.03 6.13 16.78
CA LYS A 136 10.10 6.53 15.71
C LYS A 136 8.80 5.72 15.80
N PRO A 137 7.64 6.34 15.51
CA PRO A 137 6.38 5.66 15.29
C PRO A 137 6.46 4.58 14.21
N PRO A 138 5.51 3.61 14.26
CA PRO A 138 5.48 2.49 13.33
C PRO A 138 5.58 2.91 11.87
N LEU A 139 6.28 2.11 11.05
CA LEU A 139 6.56 2.42 9.64
C LEU A 139 5.28 2.72 8.85
N LEU A 140 4.20 1.96 9.05
CA LEU A 140 2.95 2.19 8.33
C LEU A 140 2.34 3.56 8.65
N GLN A 141 2.52 4.04 9.88
CA GLN A 141 2.12 5.38 10.29
C GLN A 141 2.92 6.44 9.54
N ARG A 142 4.24 6.26 9.50
CA ARG A 142 5.15 7.14 8.74
C ARG A 142 4.84 7.19 7.24
N MET A 143 4.21 6.15 6.70
CA MET A 143 3.81 6.07 5.29
C MET A 143 2.42 6.65 4.98
N VAL A 144 1.66 7.10 5.99
CA VAL A 144 0.40 7.83 5.78
C VAL A 144 0.52 9.30 6.15
N ASP A 145 1.37 9.60 7.13
CA ASP A 145 1.66 10.95 7.53
C ASP A 145 2.55 11.62 6.49
N ASN A 146 2.19 12.85 6.11
CA ASN A 146 3.18 13.78 5.57
C ASN A 146 4.07 14.20 6.74
N TRP A 147 4.84 13.28 7.32
CA TRP A 147 5.77 13.68 8.35
C TRP A 147 6.75 14.63 7.68
N GLY A 148 6.68 15.90 8.06
CA GLY A 148 7.43 17.02 7.50
C GLY A 148 7.18 17.32 6.03
N ASP A 149 6.06 18.02 5.80
CA ASP A 149 5.92 18.88 4.64
C ASP A 149 7.18 19.76 4.43
N LEU A 150 7.37 20.18 3.16
CA LEU A 150 8.43 21.05 2.66
C LEU A 150 8.82 22.23 3.58
N GLN A 151 7.93 22.71 4.45
CA GLN A 151 8.21 23.81 5.39
C GLN A 151 9.27 23.44 6.45
N PHE A 152 9.29 22.21 6.95
CA PHE A 152 10.27 21.81 7.97
C PHE A 152 11.65 21.57 7.34
N MET A 153 11.68 20.97 6.14
CA MET A 153 12.92 20.83 5.35
C MET A 153 13.54 22.19 4.99
N TYR A 154 12.73 23.18 4.58
CA TYR A 154 13.24 24.51 4.25
C TYR A 154 13.84 25.24 5.46
N ALA A 155 13.22 25.11 6.64
CA ALA A 155 13.74 25.70 7.88
C ALA A 155 15.04 25.01 8.33
N TYR A 156 15.10 23.68 8.24
CA TYR A 156 16.26 22.88 8.68
C TYR A 156 17.45 22.99 7.71
N LEU A 157 17.21 22.96 6.40
CA LEU A 157 18.24 23.16 5.36
C LEU A 157 18.86 24.56 5.41
N ARG A 158 18.08 25.59 5.75
CA ARG A 158 18.58 26.96 5.92
C ARG A 158 19.54 27.10 7.12
N GLN A 159 19.44 26.19 8.09
CA GLN A 159 20.27 26.18 9.29
C GLN A 159 21.52 25.28 9.14
N LEU A 160 21.54 24.37 8.17
CA LEU A 160 22.62 23.40 7.92
C LEU A 160 23.64 23.81 6.84
N VAL A 161 23.53 25.01 6.27
CA VAL A 161 24.50 25.54 5.28
C VAL A 161 25.89 25.79 5.89
N SER A 162 26.11 25.59 7.20
CA SER A 162 27.39 25.87 7.86
C SER A 162 28.28 24.66 8.17
N CYS A 163 27.82 23.40 8.10
CA CYS A 163 28.63 22.28 8.61
C CYS A 163 28.53 21.01 7.76
N ALA A 164 29.67 20.32 7.66
CA ALA A 164 29.98 19.14 6.84
C ALA A 164 29.21 17.84 7.20
N TRP A 165 27.88 17.89 7.27
CA TRP A 165 26.99 16.74 7.52
C TRP A 165 26.03 16.46 6.35
N VAL A 166 26.44 16.77 5.12
CA VAL A 166 25.62 16.60 3.90
C VAL A 166 25.27 15.13 3.61
N VAL A 167 25.96 14.16 4.22
CA VAL A 167 25.76 12.73 3.92
C VAL A 167 24.57 12.10 4.66
N ASN A 168 24.02 12.74 5.71
CA ASN A 168 22.89 12.17 6.48
C ASN A 168 21.52 12.80 6.14
N ALA A 169 21.48 13.76 5.21
CA ALA A 169 20.25 14.41 4.76
C ALA A 169 19.37 13.47 3.90
N TYR A 170 19.94 12.44 3.29
CA TYR A 170 19.21 11.45 2.48
C TYR A 170 18.42 10.44 3.32
N SER A 171 18.88 10.11 4.53
CA SER A 171 18.14 9.31 5.52
C SER A 171 16.95 10.07 6.13
N LEU A 172 16.92 11.40 5.93
CA LEU A 172 15.89 12.34 6.36
C LEU A 172 14.90 12.70 5.25
N LEU A 173 14.97 12.02 4.09
CA LEU A 173 13.95 12.15 3.04
C LEU A 173 12.64 11.53 3.53
N MET A 174 11.93 12.33 4.30
CA MET A 174 10.60 12.10 4.84
C MET A 174 9.68 11.54 3.76
N TYR A 175 9.03 10.42 4.08
CA TYR A 175 8.21 9.67 3.15
C TYR A 175 7.01 10.49 2.69
N CYS A 176 7.08 11.08 1.50
CA CYS A 176 5.93 11.66 0.82
C CYS A 176 4.99 10.58 0.26
N CYS A 177 4.81 9.43 0.94
CA CYS A 177 4.02 8.29 0.46
C CYS A 177 2.60 8.69 0.05
N ARG A 178 1.96 9.57 0.83
CA ARG A 178 0.62 10.09 0.50
C ARG A 178 0.65 10.91 -0.80
N SER A 179 1.58 11.84 -0.94
CA SER A 179 1.75 12.61 -2.18
C SER A 179 2.14 11.72 -3.36
N ALA A 180 2.93 10.68 -3.12
CA ALA A 180 3.28 9.68 -4.11
C ALA A 180 2.05 8.90 -4.58
N LEU A 181 1.20 8.45 -3.66
CA LEU A 181 -0.07 7.82 -4.00
C LEU A 181 -0.95 8.76 -4.81
N GLN A 182 -1.07 10.03 -4.40
CA GLN A 182 -1.83 11.04 -5.12
C GLN A 182 -1.33 11.27 -6.56
N ALA A 183 -0.05 11.01 -6.83
CA ALA A 183 0.52 11.15 -8.17
C ALA A 183 -0.05 10.17 -9.20
N PHE A 184 -0.51 9.00 -8.75
CA PHE A 184 -1.07 7.99 -9.66
C PHE A 184 -2.43 8.44 -10.20
N ARG A 185 -2.66 8.29 -11.50
CA ARG A 185 -3.97 8.55 -12.11
C ARG A 185 -5.05 7.63 -11.56
N ARG A 186 -4.70 6.36 -11.37
CA ARG A 186 -5.61 5.31 -10.89
C ARG A 186 -5.00 4.57 -9.71
N ARG A 187 -5.81 4.41 -8.65
CA ARG A 187 -5.47 3.64 -7.44
C ARG A 187 -6.56 2.62 -7.20
N VAL A 188 -6.20 1.34 -7.10
CA VAL A 188 -7.17 0.24 -6.96
C VAL A 188 -6.74 -0.70 -5.86
N ALA A 189 -7.68 -1.11 -5.01
CA ALA A 189 -7.49 -2.12 -3.99
C ALA A 189 -8.43 -3.31 -4.23
N TYR A 190 -7.87 -4.43 -4.67
CA TYR A 190 -8.57 -5.72 -4.78
C TYR A 190 -8.51 -6.47 -3.45
N SER A 191 -9.67 -6.85 -2.92
CA SER A 191 -9.79 -7.35 -1.54
C SER A 191 -10.63 -8.61 -1.47
N ASN A 192 -10.16 -9.64 -0.77
CA ASN A 192 -10.96 -10.83 -0.53
C ASN A 192 -12.01 -10.55 0.55
N VAL A 193 -13.29 -10.81 0.24
CA VAL A 193 -14.41 -10.66 1.18
C VAL A 193 -14.35 -11.68 2.32
N GLY A 194 -13.83 -12.87 2.05
CA GLY A 194 -13.73 -13.95 3.02
C GLY A 194 -12.76 -15.05 2.58
N HIS A 195 -12.55 -16.02 3.48
CA HIS A 195 -11.64 -17.17 3.30
C HIS A 195 -10.16 -16.82 3.05
N ASP A 196 -9.80 -15.53 3.05
CA ASP A 196 -8.43 -15.07 3.21
C ASP A 196 -8.09 -15.05 4.71
N HIS A 197 -7.31 -16.04 5.14
CA HIS A 197 -6.86 -16.16 6.52
C HIS A 197 -5.56 -15.41 6.82
N ILE A 198 -5.02 -14.69 5.82
CA ILE A 198 -3.75 -13.96 5.91
C ILE A 198 -4.02 -12.46 6.00
N VAL A 199 -4.88 -11.95 5.13
CA VAL A 199 -5.20 -10.52 5.05
C VAL A 199 -6.70 -10.32 5.12
N GLY A 200 -7.14 -9.62 6.17
CA GLY A 200 -8.55 -9.32 6.36
C GLY A 200 -9.12 -8.37 5.30
N TRP A 201 -10.41 -8.54 5.02
CA TRP A 201 -11.15 -7.72 4.07
C TRP A 201 -11.00 -6.22 4.36
N ARG A 202 -11.24 -5.81 5.60
CA ARG A 202 -11.17 -4.42 6.04
C ARG A 202 -9.83 -3.73 5.74
N THR A 203 -8.72 -4.41 6.03
CA THR A 203 -7.37 -3.84 5.86
C THR A 203 -6.97 -3.79 4.38
N SER A 204 -7.39 -4.79 3.59
CA SER A 204 -7.15 -4.81 2.14
C SER A 204 -8.01 -3.82 1.38
N SER A 205 -9.24 -3.59 1.82
CA SER A 205 -10.17 -2.67 1.15
C SER A 205 -10.08 -1.23 1.64
N ILE A 206 -9.24 -0.93 2.64
CA ILE A 206 -9.10 0.41 3.23
C ILE A 206 -10.48 0.92 3.72
N ARG A 207 -11.08 0.18 4.66
CA ARG A 207 -12.39 0.49 5.27
C ARG A 207 -12.34 0.36 6.79
N LYS A 208 -13.36 0.87 7.49
CA LYS A 208 -13.74 0.42 8.85
C LYS A 208 -14.60 -0.84 8.75
N ASP A 209 -14.73 -1.58 9.85
CA ASP A 209 -15.63 -2.75 9.89
C ASP A 209 -17.09 -2.35 9.57
N SER A 210 -17.54 -1.19 10.05
CA SER A 210 -18.87 -0.65 9.81
C SER A 210 -19.11 -0.21 8.35
N GLU A 211 -18.06 -0.04 7.56
CA GLU A 211 -18.12 0.38 6.16
C GLU A 211 -18.06 -0.81 5.20
N LEU A 212 -17.82 -2.03 5.70
CA LEU A 212 -17.78 -3.21 4.86
C LEU A 212 -19.15 -3.47 4.22
N PRO A 213 -19.22 -3.63 2.88
CA PRO A 213 -20.45 -4.00 2.20
C PRO A 213 -21.06 -5.29 2.76
N LYS A 214 -22.36 -5.47 2.57
CA LYS A 214 -22.95 -6.79 2.75
C LYS A 214 -22.56 -7.66 1.56
N TRP A 215 -22.08 -8.87 1.84
CA TRP A 215 -21.77 -9.82 0.77
C TRP A 215 -23.03 -10.19 -0.01
N VAL A 216 -22.90 -10.17 -1.34
CA VAL A 216 -23.90 -10.61 -2.32
C VAL A 216 -23.18 -11.40 -3.40
N ASP A 217 -23.84 -12.42 -3.98
CA ASP A 217 -23.30 -13.13 -5.14
C ASP A 217 -23.20 -12.20 -6.35
N SER A 218 -22.13 -12.38 -7.15
CA SER A 218 -21.99 -11.61 -8.38
C SER A 218 -23.06 -12.02 -9.40
N THR A 219 -23.66 -11.02 -10.05
CA THR A 219 -24.51 -11.23 -11.23
C THR A 219 -23.73 -11.11 -12.53
N ASN A 220 -22.45 -10.72 -12.46
CA ASN A 220 -21.60 -10.52 -13.62
C ASN A 220 -21.13 -11.86 -14.19
N LYS A 221 -21.50 -12.13 -15.45
CA LYS A 221 -21.13 -13.37 -16.14
C LYS A 221 -19.68 -13.38 -16.65
N ILE A 222 -19.08 -12.20 -16.82
CA ILE A 222 -17.71 -12.05 -17.32
C ILE A 222 -16.73 -12.19 -16.15
N TYR A 223 -17.03 -11.55 -15.02
CA TYR A 223 -16.21 -11.60 -13.80
C TYR A 223 -17.02 -12.12 -12.60
N PRO A 224 -17.34 -13.42 -12.56
CA PRO A 224 -18.20 -14.01 -11.53
C PRO A 224 -17.66 -13.89 -10.10
N HIS A 225 -16.36 -13.66 -9.91
CA HIS A 225 -15.79 -13.50 -8.57
C HIS A 225 -15.77 -12.05 -8.08
N ILE A 226 -16.04 -11.06 -8.95
CA ILE A 226 -16.15 -9.65 -8.54
C ILE A 226 -17.55 -9.43 -7.98
N VAL A 227 -17.64 -9.18 -6.66
CA VAL A 227 -18.92 -9.11 -5.94
C VAL A 227 -19.34 -7.71 -5.55
N TYR A 228 -18.40 -6.77 -5.46
CA TYR A 228 -18.70 -5.37 -5.18
C TYR A 228 -17.60 -4.46 -5.71
N GLU A 229 -17.99 -3.30 -6.24
CA GLU A 229 -17.08 -2.29 -6.75
C GLU A 229 -17.54 -0.90 -6.32
N GLU A 230 -16.61 -0.06 -5.85
CA GLU A 230 -16.89 1.34 -5.56
C GLU A 230 -15.71 2.25 -5.90
N LEU A 231 -16.00 3.50 -6.23
CA LEU A 231 -15.03 4.58 -6.28
C LEU A 231 -15.20 5.49 -5.06
N SER A 232 -14.28 5.36 -4.11
CA SER A 232 -14.20 6.21 -2.93
C SER A 232 -13.47 7.52 -3.29
N LYS A 233 -14.12 8.66 -3.03
CA LYS A 233 -13.51 9.99 -3.21
C LYS A 233 -12.50 10.26 -2.09
N ALA A 234 -11.54 11.14 -2.36
CA ALA A 234 -10.61 11.61 -1.34
C ALA A 234 -11.38 12.36 -0.23
N GLU A 235 -11.18 11.96 1.02
CA GLU A 235 -11.77 12.61 2.18
C GLU A 235 -10.93 13.83 2.59
N ALA A 236 -11.60 14.94 2.90
CA ALA A 236 -10.96 16.12 3.46
C ALA A 236 -10.46 15.82 4.88
N PRO A 237 -9.46 16.54 5.39
CA PRO A 237 -9.11 16.42 6.80
C PRO A 237 -10.28 16.92 7.64
N ASP A 238 -11.05 15.99 8.23
CA ASP A 238 -12.08 16.34 9.20
C ASP A 238 -11.44 17.08 10.38
N GLN A 239 -11.98 18.24 10.73
CA GLN A 239 -11.69 18.96 11.97
C GLN A 239 -12.40 18.31 13.17
N CYS A 240 -12.51 16.99 13.23
CA CYS A 240 -13.17 16.31 14.35
C CYS A 240 -12.67 14.86 14.43
N ALA A 241 -11.59 14.65 15.16
CA ALA A 241 -11.43 13.40 15.88
C ALA A 241 -11.10 13.79 17.32
N ASP A 242 -11.95 13.35 18.24
CA ASP A 242 -11.72 13.41 19.67
C ASP A 242 -10.34 12.80 19.95
N THR A 243 -9.36 13.65 20.26
CA THR A 243 -7.92 13.34 20.21
C THR A 243 -7.52 12.24 21.19
N ASP A 244 -8.41 11.90 22.13
CA ASP A 244 -8.09 11.09 23.30
C ASP A 244 -8.28 9.58 23.10
N ASN A 245 -8.83 9.11 21.96
CA ASN A 245 -9.01 7.66 21.71
C ASN A 245 -8.83 7.20 20.24
N CYS A 246 -8.15 7.97 19.38
CA CYS A 246 -7.89 7.55 18.00
C CYS A 246 -6.90 6.38 17.99
N THR A 247 -7.36 5.19 17.59
CA THR A 247 -6.47 4.03 17.47
C THR A 247 -5.48 4.26 16.32
N LEU A 248 -4.28 3.71 16.44
CA LEU A 248 -3.25 3.82 15.38
C LEU A 248 -3.80 3.38 14.01
N GLU A 249 -4.64 2.36 13.99
CA GLU A 249 -5.25 1.84 12.78
C GLU A 249 -6.25 2.82 12.13
N GLU A 250 -7.04 3.53 12.94
CA GLU A 250 -7.91 4.61 12.46
C GLU A 250 -7.10 5.75 11.86
N HIS A 251 -5.96 6.08 12.47
CA HIS A 251 -5.03 7.06 11.91
C HIS A 251 -4.48 6.64 10.54
N LEU A 252 -4.10 5.35 10.39
CA LEU A 252 -3.71 4.79 9.08
C LEU A 252 -4.83 4.91 8.05
N LEU A 253 -6.04 4.55 8.45
CA LEU A 253 -7.22 4.58 7.59
C LEU A 253 -7.52 6.01 7.13
N GLN A 254 -7.51 6.97 8.05
CA GLN A 254 -7.74 8.38 7.74
C GLN A 254 -6.68 8.92 6.78
N GLY A 255 -5.40 8.59 6.99
CA GLY A 255 -4.34 9.02 6.10
C GLY A 255 -4.46 8.44 4.68
N LEU A 256 -4.91 7.18 4.55
CA LEU A 256 -5.12 6.53 3.25
C LEU A 256 -6.38 7.00 2.51
N LYS A 257 -7.44 7.39 3.25
CA LYS A 257 -8.68 7.95 2.69
C LYS A 257 -8.52 9.36 2.12
N ARG A 258 -7.42 10.05 2.41
CA ARG A 258 -7.08 11.37 1.83
C ARG A 258 -6.76 11.34 0.33
N VAL A 259 -6.72 10.17 -0.30
CA VAL A 259 -6.64 10.00 -1.75
C VAL A 259 -7.80 9.12 -2.19
N SER A 260 -8.27 9.29 -3.43
CA SER A 260 -9.35 8.43 -3.96
C SER A 260 -8.88 7.00 -4.21
N TRP A 261 -9.77 6.04 -4.04
CA TRP A 261 -9.50 4.62 -4.30
C TRP A 261 -10.67 3.99 -5.04
N GLU A 262 -10.37 3.25 -6.09
CA GLU A 262 -11.26 2.19 -6.57
C GLU A 262 -11.08 0.98 -5.65
N LYS A 263 -12.18 0.41 -5.18
CA LYS A 263 -12.16 -0.74 -4.29
C LYS A 263 -12.97 -1.85 -4.94
N VAL A 264 -12.32 -2.97 -5.17
CA VAL A 264 -12.89 -4.13 -5.85
C VAL A 264 -12.87 -5.30 -4.89
N ASP A 265 -14.05 -5.77 -4.49
CA ASP A 265 -14.19 -6.87 -3.57
C ASP A 265 -14.42 -8.16 -4.35
N VAL A 266 -13.66 -9.19 -3.97
CA VAL A 266 -13.55 -10.48 -4.64
C VAL A 266 -14.02 -11.57 -3.68
N SER A 267 -14.81 -12.52 -4.17
CA SER A 267 -15.26 -13.66 -3.37
C SER A 267 -15.10 -14.97 -4.11
N PHE A 268 -14.36 -15.89 -3.50
CA PHE A 268 -14.24 -17.30 -3.93
C PHE A 268 -15.14 -18.22 -3.09
N HIS A 269 -16.23 -17.72 -2.51
CA HIS A 269 -17.05 -18.51 -1.57
C HIS A 269 -17.51 -19.87 -2.12
N ASN A 270 -17.88 -19.88 -3.40
CA ASN A 270 -18.35 -21.07 -4.13
C ASN A 270 -17.21 -21.91 -4.75
N SER A 271 -15.96 -21.48 -4.59
CA SER A 271 -14.76 -22.16 -5.07
C SER A 271 -14.42 -23.39 -4.23
N LYS A 272 -13.89 -24.43 -4.88
CA LYS A 272 -13.30 -25.59 -4.18
C LYS A 272 -11.99 -25.24 -3.48
N VAL A 273 -11.30 -24.19 -3.92
CA VAL A 273 -10.00 -23.72 -3.40
C VAL A 273 -10.14 -22.45 -2.55
N ARG A 274 -11.34 -22.16 -2.03
CA ARG A 274 -11.64 -20.94 -1.26
C ARG A 274 -10.72 -20.69 -0.07
N SER A 275 -10.24 -21.72 0.62
CA SER A 275 -9.29 -21.59 1.75
C SER A 275 -7.92 -21.05 1.31
N ALA A 276 -7.65 -21.05 0.00
CA ALA A 276 -6.47 -20.46 -0.62
C ALA A 276 -6.77 -19.13 -1.32
N ALA A 277 -7.90 -18.47 -1.02
CA ALA A 277 -8.33 -17.20 -1.64
C ALA A 277 -7.20 -16.15 -1.76
N HIS A 278 -6.30 -16.07 -0.76
CA HIS A 278 -5.14 -15.19 -0.80
C HIS A 278 -4.20 -15.45 -2.00
N SER A 279 -4.06 -16.69 -2.44
CA SER A 279 -3.26 -17.07 -3.61
C SER A 279 -4.09 -17.18 -4.89
N VAL A 280 -5.38 -17.52 -4.77
CA VAL A 280 -6.30 -17.63 -5.89
C VAL A 280 -6.51 -16.29 -6.58
N ILE A 281 -6.69 -15.21 -5.82
CA ILE A 281 -6.93 -13.85 -6.35
C ILE A 281 -5.86 -13.35 -7.34
N GLN A 282 -4.64 -13.91 -7.29
CA GLN A 282 -3.53 -13.55 -8.18
C GLN A 282 -3.13 -14.68 -9.14
N VAL A 283 -3.87 -15.80 -9.17
CA VAL A 283 -3.56 -16.99 -9.98
C VAL A 283 -2.10 -17.44 -9.77
N LYS A 284 -1.69 -17.61 -8.51
CA LYS A 284 -0.27 -17.93 -8.18
C LYS A 284 0.22 -19.22 -8.83
N ASP A 285 -0.68 -20.17 -9.07
CA ASP A 285 -0.42 -21.42 -9.77
C ASP A 285 -1.50 -21.55 -10.87
N PRO A 286 -1.13 -21.54 -12.16
CA PRO A 286 -2.09 -21.54 -13.26
C PRO A 286 -3.03 -22.75 -13.29
N VAL A 287 -2.66 -23.86 -12.65
CA VAL A 287 -3.48 -25.08 -12.61
C VAL A 287 -4.41 -25.03 -11.40
N MET A 288 -3.85 -24.88 -10.20
CA MET A 288 -4.58 -24.94 -8.94
C MET A 288 -5.41 -23.68 -8.66
N HIS A 289 -5.00 -22.52 -9.18
CA HIS A 289 -5.60 -21.22 -8.90
C HIS A 289 -6.28 -20.60 -10.13
N SER A 290 -6.59 -21.41 -11.14
CA SER A 290 -7.24 -20.98 -12.40
C SER A 290 -8.57 -20.27 -12.19
N GLU A 291 -9.29 -20.55 -11.10
CA GLU A 291 -10.56 -19.88 -10.77
C GLU A 291 -10.41 -18.37 -10.55
N GLY A 292 -9.21 -17.86 -10.23
CA GLY A 292 -8.97 -16.41 -10.12
C GLY A 292 -8.69 -15.70 -11.45
N ALA A 293 -8.72 -16.40 -12.59
CA ALA A 293 -8.36 -15.84 -13.89
C ALA A 293 -9.27 -14.69 -14.33
N ASP A 294 -10.56 -14.73 -13.97
CA ASP A 294 -11.49 -13.65 -14.26
C ASP A 294 -11.15 -12.36 -13.49
N VAL A 295 -10.60 -12.48 -12.28
CA VAL A 295 -10.11 -11.33 -11.50
C VAL A 295 -8.89 -10.70 -12.16
N ILE A 296 -7.97 -11.51 -12.69
CA ILE A 296 -6.83 -11.02 -13.48
C ILE A 296 -7.31 -10.37 -14.78
N GLN A 297 -8.30 -10.98 -15.44
CA GLN A 297 -8.90 -10.42 -16.66
C GLN A 297 -9.55 -9.07 -16.37
N HIS A 298 -10.30 -8.94 -15.27
CA HIS A 298 -10.84 -7.67 -14.81
C HIS A 298 -9.75 -6.61 -14.59
N MET A 299 -8.64 -6.98 -13.96
CA MET A 299 -7.49 -6.07 -13.80
C MET A 299 -6.92 -5.60 -15.14
N ILE A 300 -6.77 -6.51 -16.11
CA ILE A 300 -6.25 -6.21 -17.45
C ILE A 300 -7.21 -5.27 -18.19
N ASP A 301 -8.51 -5.58 -18.19
CA ASP A 301 -9.52 -4.83 -18.95
C ASP A 301 -9.71 -3.40 -18.42
N GLN A 302 -9.37 -3.17 -17.15
CA GLN A 302 -9.40 -1.84 -16.54
C GLN A 302 -8.02 -1.15 -16.51
N PHE A 303 -6.95 -1.79 -17.00
CA PHE A 303 -5.59 -1.26 -16.87
C PHE A 303 -5.36 -0.04 -17.78
N ILE A 304 -4.86 1.07 -17.21
CA ILE A 304 -4.55 2.27 -18.01
C ILE A 304 -3.12 2.16 -18.56
N LEU A 305 -2.95 2.39 -19.87
CA LEU A 305 -1.64 2.39 -20.56
C LEU A 305 -0.99 3.78 -20.62
#